data_AF-A0A7J9Z1G3-F1
#
_entry.id   AF-A0A7J9Z1G3-F1
#
_cell.length_a   1.000
_cell.length_b   1.000
_cell.length_c   1.000
_cell.angle_alpha   90.00
_cell.angle_beta   90.00
_cell.angle_gamma   90.00
#
_symmetry.space_group_name_H-M   'P 1'
#
loop_
_entity.id
_entity.type
_entity.pdbx_description
1 polymer ?
#
loop_
_entity_poly.entity_id
_entity_poly.type
_entity_poly.pdbx_seq_one_letter_code
_entity_poly.pdbx_strand_id
1 'polypeptide(L)'
;MRARRDEAHIPPEVGFATKPQIAARLVRDVAALGQVELGWVTADEAYGKNGAFLDELEALEQRYVVEVPANTTVWTSDPAGRVGRNRALPTVARRAASLPADAWRTLSVRPGAKGPLGFAFARVRV
;
A
#
# COMPACT_ATOMS: atom_id res chain seq x y z
N MET A 1 -11.30 13.73 -27.35
CA MET A 1 -10.09 13.31 -26.60
C MET A 1 -8.79 13.60 -27.33
N ARG A 2 -8.68 13.36 -28.65
CA ARG A 2 -7.44 13.58 -29.45
C ARG A 2 -6.93 15.03 -29.40
N ALA A 3 -7.81 16.02 -29.64
CA ALA A 3 -7.46 17.44 -29.59
C ALA A 3 -6.79 17.90 -28.26
N ARG A 4 -7.29 17.43 -27.09
CA ARG A 4 -6.69 17.77 -25.79
C ARG A 4 -5.33 17.11 -25.55
N ARG A 5 -5.05 15.96 -26.20
CA ARG A 5 -3.75 15.29 -26.12
C ARG A 5 -2.73 15.98 -27.02
N ASP A 6 -3.16 16.41 -28.20
CA ASP A 6 -2.32 17.13 -29.14
C ASP A 6 -1.90 18.49 -28.57
N GLU A 7 -2.84 19.23 -27.95
CA GLU A 7 -2.57 20.49 -27.23
C GLU A 7 -1.57 20.32 -26.07
N ALA A 8 -1.63 19.19 -25.37
CA ALA A 8 -0.70 18.85 -24.29
C ALA A 8 0.57 18.14 -24.77
N HIS A 9 0.78 18.02 -26.08
CA HIS A 9 1.92 17.34 -26.71
C HIS A 9 2.16 15.90 -26.21
N ILE A 10 1.08 15.16 -25.91
CA ILE A 10 1.17 13.78 -25.43
C ILE A 10 1.40 12.84 -26.63
N PRO A 11 2.51 12.09 -26.69
CA PRO A 11 2.81 11.21 -27.82
C PRO A 11 1.72 10.14 -28.06
N PRO A 12 1.51 9.70 -29.32
CA PRO A 12 0.46 8.74 -29.66
C PRO A 12 0.64 7.37 -28.98
N GLU A 13 1.88 6.98 -28.69
CA GLU A 13 2.25 5.73 -28.00
C GLU A 13 1.90 5.73 -26.51
N VAL A 14 1.67 6.91 -25.90
CA VAL A 14 1.33 7.00 -24.48
C VAL A 14 -0.14 6.65 -24.26
N GLY A 15 -0.40 5.39 -23.93
CA GLY A 15 -1.71 4.90 -23.52
C GLY A 15 -2.15 5.46 -22.15
N PHE A 16 -3.44 5.32 -21.84
CA PHE A 16 -3.94 5.62 -20.50
C PHE A 16 -3.41 4.58 -19.50
N ALA A 17 -2.94 5.06 -18.36
CA ALA A 17 -2.60 4.21 -17.22
C ALA A 17 -3.10 4.87 -15.94
N THR A 18 -3.63 4.07 -15.03
CA THR A 18 -4.02 4.53 -13.70
C THR A 18 -2.78 4.84 -12.86
N LYS A 19 -2.95 5.67 -11.83
CA LYS A 19 -1.87 6.05 -10.91
C LYS A 19 -1.15 4.81 -10.29
N PRO A 20 -1.83 3.74 -9.84
CA PRO A 20 -1.16 2.53 -9.38
C PRO A 20 -0.40 1.77 -10.48
N GLN A 21 -0.91 1.73 -11.71
CA GLN A 21 -0.21 1.09 -12.84
C GLN A 21 1.07 1.84 -13.19
N ILE A 22 1.03 3.18 -13.19
CA ILE A 22 2.22 4.01 -13.41
C ILE A 22 3.25 3.76 -12.30
N ALA A 23 2.83 3.72 -11.03
CA ALA A 23 3.72 3.47 -9.91
C ALA A 23 4.37 2.09 -9.96
N ALA A 24 3.61 1.02 -10.22
CA ALA A 24 4.16 -0.33 -10.39
C ALA A 24 5.20 -0.38 -11.51
N ARG A 25 4.93 0.28 -12.64
CA ARG A 25 5.89 0.37 -13.75
C ARG A 25 7.18 1.07 -13.32
N LEU A 26 7.08 2.22 -12.64
CA LEU A 26 8.26 2.96 -12.18
C LEU A 26 9.12 2.13 -11.21
N VAL A 27 8.50 1.42 -10.26
CA VAL A 27 9.23 0.55 -9.33
C VAL A 27 9.93 -0.58 -10.10
N ARG A 28 9.24 -1.24 -11.02
CA ARG A 28 9.81 -2.30 -11.88
C ARG A 28 10.96 -1.78 -12.72
N ASP A 29 10.80 -0.63 -13.37
CA ASP A 29 11.82 -0.07 -14.25
C ASP A 29 13.10 0.25 -13.45
N VAL A 30 12.97 0.83 -12.25
CA VAL A 30 14.13 1.09 -11.37
C VAL A 30 14.79 -0.22 -10.93
N ALA A 31 14.00 -1.21 -10.50
CA ALA A 31 14.51 -2.52 -10.10
C ALA A 31 15.24 -3.23 -11.25
N ALA A 32 14.70 -3.19 -12.46
CA ALA A 32 15.28 -3.82 -13.64
C ALA A 32 16.55 -3.12 -14.14
N LEU A 33 16.61 -1.78 -14.05
CA LEU A 33 17.81 -1.02 -14.41
C LEU A 33 18.96 -1.25 -13.42
N GLY A 34 18.65 -1.56 -12.15
CA GLY A 34 19.65 -1.89 -11.12
C GLY A 34 20.60 -0.75 -10.76
N GLN A 35 20.31 0.48 -11.19
CA GLN A 35 21.15 1.66 -10.94
C GLN A 35 20.96 2.23 -9.53
N VAL A 36 19.84 1.92 -8.88
CA VAL A 36 19.48 2.37 -7.53
C VAL A 36 18.87 1.20 -6.76
N GLU A 37 19.33 0.98 -5.54
CA GLU A 37 18.72 0.00 -4.63
C GLU A 37 17.48 0.60 -3.96
N LEU A 38 16.34 -0.07 -4.11
CA LEU A 38 15.09 0.34 -3.47
C LEU A 38 14.95 -0.29 -2.08
N GLY A 39 15.15 0.52 -1.04
CA GLY A 39 15.04 0.06 0.35
C GLY A 39 13.61 -0.31 0.77
N TRP A 40 12.70 0.66 0.81
CA TRP A 40 11.29 0.47 1.15
C TRP A 40 10.39 1.33 0.26
N VAL A 41 9.29 0.75 -0.21
CA VAL A 41 8.22 1.49 -0.89
C VAL A 41 7.13 1.84 0.12
N THR A 42 6.80 3.13 0.24
CA THR A 42 5.67 3.59 1.06
C THR A 42 4.62 4.25 0.19
N ALA A 43 3.35 3.98 0.44
CA ALA A 43 2.25 4.60 -0.31
C ALA A 43 0.97 4.72 0.52
N ASP A 44 0.11 5.66 0.11
CA ASP A 44 -1.20 5.91 0.71
C ASP A 44 -2.25 4.82 0.34
N GLU A 45 -3.42 4.92 0.97
CA GLU A 45 -4.52 3.96 0.81
C GLU A 45 -5.08 3.86 -0.63
N ALA A 46 -4.85 4.86 -1.49
CA ALA A 46 -5.28 4.80 -2.88
C ALA A 46 -4.49 3.74 -3.67
N TYR A 47 -3.27 3.44 -3.24
CA TYR A 47 -2.46 2.34 -3.74
C TYR A 47 -2.75 1.04 -3.01
N GLY A 48 -2.89 1.06 -1.68
CA GLY A 48 -3.10 -0.18 -0.91
C GLY A 48 -4.44 -0.86 -1.14
N LYS A 49 -5.47 -0.13 -1.62
CA LYS A 49 -6.72 -0.75 -2.08
C LYS A 49 -6.60 -1.44 -3.45
N ASN A 50 -5.49 -1.25 -4.16
CA ASN A 50 -5.23 -1.86 -5.45
C ASN A 50 -4.39 -3.13 -5.26
N GLY A 51 -5.05 -4.29 -5.24
CA GLY A 51 -4.37 -5.59 -5.07
C GLY A 51 -3.28 -5.84 -6.11
N ALA A 52 -3.53 -5.49 -7.38
CA ALA A 52 -2.54 -5.67 -8.44
C ALA A 52 -1.25 -4.85 -8.21
N PHE A 53 -1.35 -3.66 -7.61
CA PHE A 53 -0.16 -2.89 -7.22
C PHE A 53 0.65 -3.61 -6.12
N LEU A 54 -0.03 -4.19 -5.13
CA LEU A 54 0.64 -4.95 -4.07
C LEU A 54 1.25 -6.24 -4.61
N ASP A 55 0.56 -6.96 -5.48
CA ASP A 55 1.05 -8.18 -6.15
C ASP A 55 2.33 -7.90 -6.95
N GLU A 56 2.43 -6.73 -7.60
CA GLU A 56 3.62 -6.30 -8.32
C GLU A 56 4.80 -6.02 -7.39
N LEU A 57 4.57 -5.44 -6.21
CA LEU A 57 5.64 -5.24 -5.22
C LEU A 57 6.13 -6.58 -4.66
N GLU A 58 5.22 -7.52 -4.39
CA GLU A 58 5.54 -8.87 -3.93
C GLU A 58 6.31 -9.66 -5.00
N ALA A 59 5.90 -9.58 -6.27
CA ALA A 59 6.58 -10.24 -7.39
C ALA A 59 8.01 -9.73 -7.62
N LEU A 60 8.28 -8.48 -7.24
CA LEU A 60 9.62 -7.87 -7.26
C LEU A 60 10.42 -8.13 -5.97
N GLU A 61 9.86 -8.87 -5.00
CA GLU A 61 10.41 -9.05 -3.65
C GLU A 61 10.73 -7.72 -2.95
N GLN A 62 10.00 -6.66 -3.31
CA GLN A 62 10.22 -5.31 -2.81
C GLN A 62 9.62 -5.14 -1.43
N ARG A 63 10.42 -4.68 -0.46
CA ARG A 63 9.90 -4.34 0.87
C ARG A 63 8.98 -3.12 0.79
N TYR A 64 7.81 -3.18 1.42
CA TYR A 64 6.85 -2.08 1.41
C TYR A 64 6.07 -1.89 2.71
N VAL A 65 5.61 -0.66 2.93
CA VAL A 65 4.62 -0.28 3.94
C VAL A 65 3.58 0.59 3.26
N VAL A 66 2.41 0.02 2.97
CA VAL A 66 1.35 0.70 2.24
C VAL A 66 0.11 0.79 3.12
N GLU A 67 -0.46 1.99 3.22
CA GLU A 67 -1.70 2.22 3.93
C GLU A 67 -2.86 1.52 3.23
N VAL A 68 -3.87 1.10 3.97
CA VAL A 68 -5.11 0.52 3.41
C VAL A 68 -6.31 1.19 4.06
N PRO A 69 -7.46 1.24 3.35
CA PRO A 69 -8.69 1.71 3.96
C PRO A 69 -9.05 0.91 5.22
N ALA A 70 -9.57 1.58 6.24
CA ALA A 70 -9.93 0.94 7.51
C ALA A 70 -11.04 -0.14 7.35
N ASN A 71 -11.83 -0.06 6.27
CA ASN A 71 -12.85 -1.03 5.89
C ASN A 71 -12.33 -2.19 5.02
N THR A 72 -11.03 -2.24 4.72
CA THR A 72 -10.41 -3.38 4.02
C THR A 72 -10.60 -4.64 4.85
N THR A 73 -11.11 -5.70 4.23
CA THR A 73 -11.25 -7.02 4.85
C THR A 73 -9.93 -7.76 4.80
N VAL A 74 -9.55 -8.35 5.92
CA VAL A 74 -8.29 -9.09 6.04
C VAL A 74 -8.54 -10.52 6.50
N TRP A 75 -7.71 -11.44 6.04
CA TRP A 75 -7.66 -12.77 6.61
C TRP A 75 -7.09 -12.69 8.04
N THR A 76 -7.34 -13.67 8.88
CA THR A 76 -6.71 -13.74 10.23
C THR A 76 -6.02 -15.07 10.48
N SER A 77 -6.04 -15.91 9.45
CA SER A 77 -5.44 -17.22 9.32
C SER A 77 -5.25 -17.47 7.82
N ASP A 78 -4.34 -18.37 7.47
CA ASP A 78 -4.06 -18.72 6.08
C ASP A 78 -5.37 -19.09 5.34
N PRO A 79 -5.72 -18.41 4.24
CA PRO A 79 -6.91 -18.74 3.46
C PRO A 79 -6.86 -20.12 2.81
N ALA A 80 -5.71 -20.81 2.82
CA ALA A 80 -5.47 -22.11 2.17
C ALA A 80 -5.88 -22.09 0.69
N GLY A 81 -5.50 -21.02 -0.01
CA GLY A 81 -5.83 -20.81 -1.43
C GLY A 81 -7.26 -20.35 -1.71
N ARG A 82 -8.12 -20.17 -0.70
CA ARG A 82 -9.47 -19.60 -0.89
C ARG A 82 -9.41 -18.08 -1.00
N VAL A 83 -9.13 -17.59 -2.20
CA VAL A 83 -9.12 -16.15 -2.49
C VAL A 83 -10.49 -15.74 -3.03
N GLY A 84 -11.18 -14.84 -2.33
CA GLY A 84 -12.51 -14.36 -2.72
C GLY A 84 -13.16 -13.45 -1.69
N ARG A 85 -14.29 -12.83 -2.04
CA ARG A 85 -15.09 -11.99 -1.12
C ARG A 85 -15.80 -12.87 -0.08
N ASN A 86 -15.10 -13.20 1.00
CA ASN A 86 -15.73 -13.82 2.15
C ASN A 86 -16.30 -12.74 3.09
N ARG A 87 -17.63 -12.63 3.15
CA ARG A 87 -18.35 -11.64 3.98
C ARG A 87 -18.10 -11.81 5.50
N ALA A 88 -17.55 -12.94 5.93
CA ALA A 88 -17.26 -13.20 7.34
C ALA A 88 -15.92 -12.64 7.84
N LEU A 89 -15.07 -12.10 6.95
CA LEU A 89 -13.77 -11.56 7.36
C LEU A 89 -13.90 -10.25 8.14
N PRO A 90 -13.11 -10.04 9.20
CA PRO A 90 -13.07 -8.76 9.88
C PRO A 90 -12.43 -7.70 8.97
N THR A 91 -12.87 -6.45 9.13
CA THR A 91 -12.17 -5.31 8.57
C THR A 91 -10.92 -4.99 9.40
N VAL A 92 -9.97 -4.24 8.84
CA VAL A 92 -8.82 -3.70 9.58
C VAL A 92 -9.27 -2.97 10.85
N ALA A 93 -10.28 -2.10 10.75
CA ALA A 93 -10.84 -1.40 11.90
C ALA A 93 -11.36 -2.35 12.99
N ARG A 94 -12.15 -3.36 12.59
CA ARG A 94 -12.68 -4.36 13.54
C ARG A 94 -11.55 -5.18 14.17
N ARG A 95 -10.53 -5.51 13.38
CA ARG A 95 -9.37 -6.27 13.87
C ARG A 95 -8.58 -5.44 14.88
N ALA A 96 -8.28 -4.18 14.57
CA ALA A 96 -7.59 -3.26 15.48
C ALA A 96 -8.36 -3.09 16.80
N ALA A 97 -9.68 -2.91 16.75
CA ALA A 97 -10.52 -2.78 17.95
C ALA A 97 -10.57 -4.05 18.83
N SER A 98 -10.28 -5.23 18.26
CA SER A 98 -10.22 -6.49 19.00
C SER A 98 -8.89 -6.74 19.74
N LEU A 99 -7.88 -5.89 19.51
CA LEU A 99 -6.57 -6.09 20.12
C LEU A 99 -6.57 -5.70 21.59
N PRO A 100 -5.94 -6.51 22.47
CA PRO A 100 -5.81 -6.15 23.88
C PRO A 100 -4.93 -4.90 24.04
N ALA A 101 -5.11 -4.18 25.14
CA ALA A 101 -4.44 -2.89 25.36
C ALA A 101 -2.90 -3.01 25.38
N ASP A 102 -2.38 -4.14 25.85
CA ASP A 102 -0.94 -4.45 25.91
C ASP A 102 -0.31 -4.75 24.54
N ALA A 103 -1.11 -5.01 23.50
CA ALA A 103 -0.62 -5.13 22.11
C ALA A 103 -0.24 -3.77 21.50
N TRP A 104 -0.69 -2.67 22.10
CA TRP A 104 -0.44 -1.32 21.63
C TRP A 104 0.77 -0.70 22.33
N ARG A 105 1.62 -0.04 21.54
CA ARG A 105 2.75 0.74 22.05
C ARG A 105 2.77 2.13 21.42
N THR A 106 3.17 3.13 22.20
CA THR A 106 3.38 4.48 21.67
C THR A 106 4.79 4.59 21.11
N LEU A 107 4.92 4.92 19.83
CA LEU A 107 6.20 5.24 19.20
C LEU A 107 6.31 6.75 19.06
N SER A 108 7.40 7.32 19.58
CA SER A 108 7.75 8.73 19.38
C SER A 108 8.49 8.87 18.06
N VAL A 109 7.95 9.66 17.13
CA VAL A 109 8.49 9.80 15.77
C VAL A 109 9.51 10.94 15.71
N ARG A 110 9.20 12.07 16.35
CA ARG A 110 10.09 13.24 16.41
C ARG A 110 9.71 14.18 17.56
N PRO A 111 10.63 15.06 17.99
CA PRO A 111 10.26 16.20 18.83
C PRO A 111 9.20 17.08 18.14
N GLY A 112 8.25 17.60 18.92
CA GLY A 112 7.23 18.54 18.45
C GLY A 112 7.12 19.74 19.38
N ALA A 113 6.51 20.83 18.89
CA ALA A 113 6.39 22.09 19.64
C ALA A 113 5.61 21.96 20.97
N LYS A 114 4.77 20.92 21.12
CA LYS A 114 3.99 20.64 22.33
C LYS A 114 4.47 19.38 23.07
N GLY A 115 5.69 18.93 22.78
CA GLY A 115 6.22 17.63 23.22
C GLY A 115 6.39 16.65 22.05
N PRO A 116 6.95 15.45 22.29
CA PRO A 116 7.19 14.45 21.25
C PRO A 116 5.91 14.07 20.51
N LEU A 117 5.98 14.03 19.18
CA LEU A 117 4.90 13.52 18.35
C LEU A 117 4.87 12.00 18.44
N GLY A 118 3.93 11.47 19.24
CA GLY A 118 3.72 10.05 19.44
C GLY A 118 2.50 9.52 18.71
N PHE A 119 2.59 8.29 18.21
CA PHE A 119 1.46 7.54 17.67
C PHE A 119 1.37 6.15 18.28
N ALA A 120 0.16 5.63 18.44
CA ALA A 120 -0.08 4.27 18.91
C ALA A 120 0.06 3.29 17.73
N PHE A 121 0.87 2.25 17.92
CA PHE A 121 1.07 1.19 16.94
C PHE A 121 0.84 -0.18 17.55
N ALA A 122 0.22 -1.07 16.77
CA ALA A 122 0.16 -2.49 17.01
C ALA A 122 0.56 -3.22 15.72
N ARG A 123 1.21 -4.38 15.85
CA ARG A 123 1.57 -5.24 14.73
C ARG A 123 0.94 -6.60 14.93
N VAL A 124 0.12 -7.03 13.97
CA VAL A 124 -0.52 -8.34 13.98
C VAL A 124 -0.48 -8.91 12.58
N ARG A 125 -0.18 -10.20 12.46
CA ARG A 125 -0.28 -10.92 11.19
C ARG A 125 -1.75 -11.18 10.87
N VAL A 126 -2.12 -10.93 9.63
CA VAL A 126 -3.45 -11.10 9.06
C VAL A 126 -3.32 -11.96 7.80
#